data_AF-A0A2S2QE76-F1
#
_entry.id   AF-A0A2S2QE76-F1
#
_cell.length_a   1.000
_cell.length_b   1.000
_cell.length_c   1.000
_cell.angle_alpha   90.00
_cell.angle_beta   90.00
_cell.angle_gamma   90.00
#
_symmetry.space_group_name_H-M   'P 1'
#
loop_
_entity.id
_entity.type
_entity.pdbx_description
1 polymer ?
#
loop_
_entity_poly.entity_id
_entity_poly.type
_entity_poly.pdbx_seq_one_letter_code
_entity_poly.pdbx_strand_id
1 'polypeptide(L)'
;MIAAAVLNCTAKQILLLFAIVLTTCFLTRAEILWDNYKNSMTVDILHQHRTRCNDLTISFSDAMYNEALIAIEDHCIIIANLPLSHFDLHLPNRNASDLINPELNRELQYNIV
;
A
#
# COMPACT_ATOMS: atom_id res chain seq x y z
N MET A 1 22.56 3.50 -1.69
CA MET A 1 22.00 2.32 -1.02
C MET A 1 21.35 2.62 0.34
N ILE A 2 21.84 3.58 1.13
CA ILE A 2 21.26 3.90 2.47
C ILE A 2 19.97 4.75 2.38
N ALA A 3 19.87 5.67 1.43
CA ALA A 3 18.71 6.58 1.32
C ALA A 3 17.37 5.85 1.07
N ALA A 4 17.37 4.82 0.23
CA ALA A 4 16.16 4.04 -0.08
C ALA A 4 15.66 3.24 1.14
N ALA A 5 16.57 2.72 1.98
CA ALA A 5 16.21 1.99 3.20
C ALA A 5 15.64 2.92 4.28
N VAL A 6 16.19 4.13 4.40
CA VAL A 6 15.67 5.17 5.31
C VAL A 6 14.28 5.63 4.87
N LEU A 7 14.10 5.87 3.56
CA LEU A 7 12.79 6.25 2.99
C LEU A 7 11.74 5.16 3.28
N ASN A 8 12.08 3.89 3.00
CA ASN A 8 11.22 2.72 3.25
C ASN A 8 10.77 2.55 4.71
N CYS A 9 11.61 2.94 5.67
CA CYS A 9 11.26 2.90 7.08
C CYS A 9 10.27 4.02 7.44
N THR A 10 10.36 5.17 6.78
CA THR A 10 9.51 6.33 7.09
C THR A 10 8.09 6.14 6.57
N ALA A 11 7.83 5.69 5.34
CA ALA A 11 6.43 5.53 4.93
C ALA A 11 5.74 4.33 5.61
N LYS A 12 6.47 3.23 5.91
CA LYS A 12 5.93 2.15 6.76
C LYS A 12 5.52 2.65 8.14
N GLN A 13 6.32 3.53 8.75
CA GLN A 13 5.96 4.18 10.02
C GLN A 13 4.74 5.10 9.87
N ILE A 14 4.60 5.82 8.74
CA ILE A 14 3.43 6.65 8.47
C ILE A 14 2.16 5.81 8.29
N LEU A 15 2.23 4.70 7.56
CA LEU A 15 1.10 3.76 7.39
C LEU A 15 0.69 3.14 8.74
N LEU A 16 1.67 2.75 9.57
CA LEU A 16 1.43 2.27 10.93
C LEU A 16 0.79 3.36 11.80
N LEU A 17 1.30 4.59 11.76
CA LEU A 17 0.74 5.71 12.51
C LEU A 17 -0.71 5.97 12.12
N PHE A 18 -1.02 5.90 10.82
CA PHE A 18 -2.38 6.02 10.32
C PHE A 18 -3.28 4.90 10.86
N ALA A 19 -2.83 3.64 10.85
CA ALA A 19 -3.57 2.51 11.40
C ALA A 19 -3.84 2.66 12.92
N ILE A 20 -2.86 3.16 13.68
CA ILE A 20 -3.04 3.49 15.11
C ILE A 20 -4.13 4.56 15.25
N VAL A 21 -4.01 5.67 14.52
CA VAL A 21 -4.99 6.76 14.57
C VAL A 21 -6.40 6.27 14.22
N LEU A 22 -6.55 5.44 13.18
CA LEU A 22 -7.84 4.84 12.82
C LEU A 22 -8.43 4.02 13.98
N THR A 23 -7.63 3.13 14.55
CA THR A 23 -8.09 2.16 15.55
C THR A 23 -8.31 2.80 16.92
N THR A 24 -7.60 3.87 17.29
CA THR A 24 -7.69 4.48 18.61
C THR A 24 -8.53 5.75 18.66
N CYS A 25 -8.65 6.49 17.56
CA CYS A 25 -9.20 7.85 17.59
C CYS A 25 -10.62 8.00 17.01
N PHE A 26 -11.36 6.91 16.76
CA PHE A 26 -12.74 6.93 16.23
C PHE A 26 -12.94 8.02 15.16
N LEU A 27 -12.09 8.01 14.14
CA LEU A 27 -12.15 9.01 13.08
C LEU A 27 -13.48 8.91 12.33
N THR A 28 -14.31 9.93 12.46
CA THR A 28 -15.61 10.01 11.77
C THR A 28 -15.50 10.25 10.27
N ARG A 29 -14.30 10.51 9.73
CA ARG A 29 -14.06 10.81 8.30
C ARG A 29 -12.69 10.32 7.81
N ALA A 30 -12.40 9.03 8.02
CA ALA A 30 -11.14 8.43 7.62
C ALA A 30 -10.87 8.54 6.09
N GLU A 31 -11.92 8.49 5.27
CA GLU A 31 -11.87 8.66 3.81
C GLU A 31 -11.18 9.96 3.38
N ILE A 32 -11.46 11.08 4.05
CA ILE A 32 -10.92 12.39 3.69
C ILE A 32 -9.47 12.48 4.08
N LEU A 33 -9.12 11.92 5.23
CA LEU A 33 -7.74 11.86 5.66
C LEU A 33 -6.93 11.00 4.70
N TRP A 34 -7.46 9.85 4.29
CA TRP A 34 -6.87 9.04 3.25
C TRP A 34 -6.69 9.82 1.94
N ASP A 35 -7.72 10.46 1.40
CA ASP A 35 -7.62 11.18 0.13
C ASP A 35 -6.61 12.33 0.14
N ASN A 36 -6.48 13.03 1.28
CA ASN A 36 -5.52 14.12 1.44
C ASN A 36 -4.06 13.63 1.50
N TYR A 37 -3.82 12.41 2.02
CA TYR A 37 -2.48 11.93 2.33
C TYR A 37 -2.04 10.67 1.58
N LYS A 38 -2.91 10.05 0.76
CA LYS A 38 -2.64 8.79 0.04
C LYS A 38 -1.36 8.82 -0.79
N ASN A 39 -1.05 9.94 -1.45
CA ASN A 39 0.18 10.09 -2.22
C ASN A 39 1.41 9.98 -1.32
N SER A 40 1.40 10.69 -0.20
CA SER A 40 2.50 10.67 0.78
C SER A 40 2.69 9.27 1.37
N MET A 41 1.58 8.60 1.69
CA MET A 41 1.57 7.24 2.24
C MET A 41 2.04 6.18 1.23
N THR A 42 1.92 6.45 -0.07
CA THR A 42 2.22 5.49 -1.15
C THR A 42 3.57 5.79 -1.84
N VAL A 43 4.34 6.78 -1.39
CA VAL A 43 5.62 7.18 -2.00
C VAL A 43 6.62 6.02 -2.09
N ASP A 44 6.71 5.19 -1.05
CA ASP A 44 7.65 4.08 -1.03
C ASP A 44 7.23 2.95 -1.98
N ILE A 45 5.93 2.69 -2.08
CA ILE A 45 5.37 1.74 -3.06
C ILE A 45 5.68 2.26 -4.48
N LEU A 46 5.52 3.56 -4.74
CA LEU A 46 5.91 4.16 -6.02
C LEU A 46 7.40 3.94 -6.31
N HIS A 47 8.24 4.21 -5.32
CA HIS A 47 9.68 4.02 -5.46
C HIS A 47 10.02 2.53 -5.75
N GLN A 48 9.37 1.60 -5.06
CA GLN A 48 9.53 0.16 -5.28
C GLN A 48 9.12 -0.26 -6.69
N HIS A 49 7.96 0.21 -7.18
CA HIS A 49 7.51 -0.05 -8.54
C HIS A 49 8.48 0.49 -9.59
N ARG A 50 8.91 1.76 -9.45
CA ARG A 50 9.92 2.37 -10.34
C ARG A 50 11.24 1.60 -10.35
N THR A 51 11.68 1.14 -9.18
CA THR A 51 12.92 0.36 -9.04
C THR A 51 12.79 -1.02 -9.70
N ARG A 52 11.64 -1.69 -9.51
CA ARG A 52 11.37 -3.03 -10.03
C ARG A 52 11.21 -3.05 -11.56
N CYS A 53 10.54 -2.04 -12.11
CA CYS A 53 10.33 -1.89 -13.55
C CYS A 53 11.47 -1.15 -14.26
N ASN A 54 12.44 -0.62 -13.49
CA ASN A 54 13.50 0.25 -13.99
C ASN A 54 12.96 1.43 -14.84
N ASP A 55 11.83 1.99 -14.41
CA ASP A 55 11.12 3.06 -15.10
C ASP A 55 10.73 4.16 -14.12
N LEU A 56 11.37 5.33 -14.24
CA LEU A 56 11.13 6.50 -13.38
C LEU A 56 9.88 7.29 -13.78
N THR A 57 9.29 7.00 -14.96
CA THR A 57 8.13 7.73 -15.49
C THR A 57 6.81 7.26 -14.91
N ILE A 58 6.79 6.06 -14.28
CA ILE A 58 5.63 5.52 -13.56
C ILE A 58 5.10 6.57 -12.59
N SER A 59 3.81 6.89 -12.68
CA SER A 59 3.08 7.74 -11.74
C SER A 59 2.30 6.91 -10.73
N PHE A 60 1.67 7.56 -9.74
CA PHE A 60 0.76 6.87 -8.84
C PHE A 60 -0.38 6.21 -9.63
N SER A 61 -0.79 5.03 -9.18
CA SER A 61 -1.88 4.25 -9.75
C SER A 61 -2.76 3.66 -8.66
N ASP A 62 -3.99 3.30 -9.03
CA ASP A 62 -4.96 2.69 -8.10
C ASP A 62 -4.45 1.37 -7.51
N ALA A 63 -3.67 0.60 -8.26
CA ALA A 63 -3.03 -0.62 -7.76
C ALA A 63 -2.08 -0.32 -6.58
N MET A 64 -1.34 0.78 -6.65
CA MET A 64 -0.40 1.16 -5.60
C MET A 64 -1.12 1.70 -4.36
N TYR A 65 -2.18 2.49 -4.55
CA TYR A 65 -3.05 2.91 -3.44
C TYR A 65 -3.70 1.71 -2.76
N ASN A 66 -4.09 0.71 -3.54
CA ASN A 66 -4.64 -0.54 -3.03
C ASN A 66 -3.62 -1.32 -2.19
N GLU A 67 -2.35 -1.42 -2.64
CA GLU A 67 -1.27 -2.01 -1.84
C GLU A 67 -1.09 -1.30 -0.48
N ALA A 68 -1.15 0.03 -0.48
CA ALA A 68 -1.09 0.80 0.76
C ALA A 68 -2.29 0.53 1.68
N LEU A 69 -3.51 0.45 1.13
CA LEU A 69 -4.72 0.11 1.90
C LEU A 69 -4.65 -1.30 2.50
N ILE A 70 -4.14 -2.29 1.77
CA ILE A 70 -3.91 -3.65 2.30
C ILE A 70 -2.95 -3.58 3.49
N ALA A 71 -1.84 -2.86 3.34
CA ALA A 71 -0.86 -2.72 4.42
C ALA A 71 -1.47 -2.04 5.65
N ILE A 72 -2.29 -1.00 5.48
CA ILE A 72 -2.99 -0.34 6.59
C ILE A 72 -3.96 -1.31 7.27
N GLU A 73 -4.76 -2.05 6.48
CA GLU A 73 -5.72 -3.02 7.00
C GLU A 73 -5.04 -4.09 7.84
N ASP A 74 -3.93 -4.64 7.37
CA ASP A 74 -3.14 -5.63 8.11
C ASP A 74 -2.68 -5.07 9.47
N HIS A 75 -2.25 -3.81 9.53
CA HIS A 75 -1.92 -3.16 10.80
C HIS A 75 -3.16 -2.95 11.69
N CYS A 76 -4.30 -2.54 11.14
CA CYS A 76 -5.54 -2.38 11.91
C CYS A 76 -6.01 -3.71 12.53
N ILE A 77 -5.91 -4.81 11.78
CA ILE A 77 -6.23 -6.15 12.27
C ILE A 77 -5.27 -6.55 13.39
N ILE A 78 -3.97 -6.29 13.25
CA ILE A 78 -2.98 -6.60 14.31
C ILE A 78 -3.25 -5.78 15.58
N ILE A 79 -3.60 -4.50 15.45
CA ILE A 79 -3.75 -3.58 16.58
C ILE A 79 -5.09 -3.80 17.32
N ALA A 80 -6.18 -3.91 16.58
CA ALA A 80 -7.54 -3.87 17.14
C ALA A 80 -8.45 -5.02 16.67
N ASN A 81 -7.96 -5.91 15.80
CA ASN A 81 -8.75 -6.95 15.16
C ASN A 81 -9.97 -6.39 14.40
N LEU A 82 -9.81 -5.20 13.80
CA LEU A 82 -10.84 -4.53 13.02
C LEU A 82 -10.39 -4.35 11.56
N PRO A 83 -11.19 -4.81 10.58
CA PRO A 83 -10.93 -4.58 9.17
C PRO A 83 -11.22 -3.12 8.77
N LEU A 84 -10.77 -2.70 7.59
CA LEU A 84 -10.97 -1.33 7.12
C LEU A 84 -12.45 -0.96 6.92
N SER A 85 -13.32 -1.95 6.70
CA SER A 85 -14.77 -1.75 6.60
C SER A 85 -15.39 -1.15 7.87
N HIS A 86 -14.69 -1.20 9.01
CA HIS A 86 -15.14 -0.62 10.27
C HIS A 86 -14.85 0.89 10.40
N PHE A 87 -14.12 1.46 9.45
CA PHE A 87 -13.68 2.87 9.46
C PHE A 87 -14.23 3.69 8.28
N ASP A 88 -15.27 3.21 7.61
CA ASP A 88 -15.83 3.86 6.41
C ASP A 88 -14.78 4.13 5.31
N LEU A 89 -13.78 3.25 5.20
CA LEU A 89 -12.75 3.29 4.16
C LEU A 89 -13.05 2.30 3.03
N HIS A 90 -12.51 2.60 1.84
CA HIS A 90 -12.58 1.70 0.70
C HIS A 90 -11.96 0.35 1.06
N LEU A 91 -12.69 -0.73 0.78
CA LEU A 91 -12.22 -2.10 0.97
C LEU A 91 -11.02 -2.37 0.06
N PRO A 92 -9.88 -2.79 0.62
CA PRO A 92 -8.73 -3.17 -0.20
C PRO A 92 -9.05 -4.42 -1.04
N ASN A 93 -8.73 -4.36 -2.32
CA ASN A 93 -8.80 -5.49 -3.23
C ASN A 93 -7.53 -6.35 -3.11
N ARG A 94 -7.56 -7.35 -2.23
CA ARG A 94 -6.43 -8.29 -2.03
C ARG A 94 -6.09 -9.11 -3.28
N ASN A 95 -7.04 -9.30 -4.20
CA ASN A 95 -6.83 -10.06 -5.43
C ASN A 95 -6.09 -9.26 -6.52
N ALA A 96 -5.97 -7.94 -6.37
CA ALA A 96 -5.29 -7.09 -7.37
C ALA A 96 -3.76 -7.17 -7.28
N SER A 97 -3.20 -7.48 -6.10
CA SER A 97 -1.75 -7.56 -5.90
C SER A 97 -1.09 -8.75 -6.63
N ASP A 98 -1.84 -9.81 -6.92
CA ASP A 98 -1.34 -10.98 -7.66
C ASP A 98 -1.04 -10.67 -9.15
N LEU A 99 -1.62 -9.61 -9.70
CA LEU A 99 -1.38 -9.20 -11.10
C LEU A 99 0.01 -8.59 -11.33
N ILE A 100 0.66 -8.13 -10.27
CA ILE A 100 2.00 -7.50 -10.32
C ILE A 100 3.02 -8.44 -9.69
N ASN A 101 2.98 -9.71 -10.05
CA ASN A 101 4.07 -10.63 -9.78
C ASN A 101 4.84 -10.96 -11.08
N PRO A 102 5.87 -10.19 -11.48
CA PRO A 102 6.81 -10.55 -12.53
C PRO A 102 7.49 -11.91 -12.35
N GLU A 103 7.44 -12.56 -11.18
CA GLU A 103 7.81 -13.98 -11.10
C GLU A 103 6.73 -14.87 -11.73
N LEU A 104 5.45 -14.61 -11.47
CA LEU A 104 4.31 -15.31 -12.10
C LEU A 104 4.28 -15.09 -13.62
N ASN A 105 4.54 -13.87 -14.11
CA ASN A 105 4.65 -13.61 -15.55
C ASN A 105 5.89 -14.26 -16.19
N ARG A 106 6.96 -14.52 -15.43
CA ARG A 106 8.14 -15.24 -15.92
C ARG A 106 7.86 -16.73 -16.08
N GLU A 107 7.10 -17.33 -15.16
CA GLU A 107 6.68 -18.73 -15.27
C GLU A 107 5.75 -18.98 -16.45
N LEU A 108 4.86 -18.04 -16.79
CA LEU A 108 3.98 -18.15 -17.95
C LEU A 108 4.72 -18.07 -19.31
N GLN A 109 5.87 -17.40 -19.38
CA GLN A 109 6.68 -17.34 -20.61
C GLN A 109 7.46 -18.62 -20.90
N TYR A 110 7.70 -19.48 -19.91
CA TYR A 110 8.35 -20.78 -20.14
C TYR A 110 7.42 -21.84 -20.73
N ASN A 111 6.11 -21.61 -20.72
CA ASN A 111 5.11 -22.57 -21.23
C ASN A 111 4.72 -22.30 -22.70
N ILE A 112 5.46 -21.45 -23.40
CA ILE A 112 5.35 -21.24 -24.85
C ILE A 112 6.57 -21.89 -25.51
N VAL A 113 6.57 -23.22 -25.57
CA VAL A 113 7.43 -24.02 -26.46
C VAL A 113 6.55 -24.99 -27.22
#